data_AF-A0A7S4HS58-F1
#
_entry.id   AF-A0A7S4HS58-F1
#
_cell.length_a   1.000
_cell.length_b   1.000
_cell.length_c   1.000
_cell.angle_alpha   90.00
_cell.angle_beta   90.00
_cell.angle_gamma   90.00
#
_symmetry.space_group_name_H-M   'P 1'
#
loop_
_entity.id
_entity.type
_entity.pdbx_description
1 polymer ?
#
loop_
_entity_poly.entity_id
_entity_poly.type
_entity_poly.pdbx_seq_one_letter_code
_entity_poly.pdbx_strand_id
1 'polypeptide(L)'
;LTQYPVFPWVLCDYESSELHLDDPNVYRDLSKPMGAQSPARASDFQLRYETWIPRENEGVPKWHYGSHYSSAGIVLYYLIRQEPFTQNFLNHLQSGRFDVADRLFHSIKETWMSSSGATLNMSDVKELIPEFYYLPEFLMNK
;
A
#
# COMPACT_ATOMS: atom_id res chain seq x y z
N LEU A 1 13.47 5.83 -7.86
CA LEU A 1 12.17 5.38 -7.29
C LEU A 1 12.21 5.14 -5.77
N THR A 2 13.36 5.03 -5.12
CA THR A 2 13.47 4.75 -3.67
C THR A 2 13.09 5.93 -2.75
N GLN A 3 12.93 7.14 -3.31
CA GLN A 3 12.51 8.36 -2.61
C GLN A 3 11.36 9.03 -3.37
N TYR A 4 10.36 8.24 -3.77
CA TYR A 4 9.22 8.75 -4.53
C TYR A 4 8.33 9.61 -3.63
N PRO A 5 7.70 10.69 -4.15
CA PRO A 5 6.71 11.44 -3.39
C PRO A 5 5.59 10.54 -2.88
N VAL A 6 5.12 10.83 -1.67
CA VAL A 6 4.10 10.04 -0.98
C VAL A 6 2.86 10.89 -0.81
N PHE A 7 1.72 10.35 -1.23
CA PHE A 7 0.41 10.95 -1.02
C PHE A 7 -0.43 10.01 -0.14
N PRO A 8 -1.25 10.55 0.76
CA PRO A 8 -2.08 9.71 1.61
C PRO A 8 -3.18 9.05 0.79
N TRP A 9 -3.68 7.91 1.24
CA TRP A 9 -5.06 7.52 0.95
C TRP A 9 -6.03 8.53 1.59
N VAL A 10 -6.99 9.03 0.79
CA VAL A 10 -8.00 10.00 1.25
C VAL A 10 -9.37 9.35 1.42
N LEU A 11 -9.78 8.51 0.47
CA LEU A 11 -11.04 7.79 0.53
C LEU A 11 -10.85 6.41 1.18
N CYS A 12 -11.90 5.90 1.80
CA CYS A 12 -11.95 4.55 2.35
C CYS A 12 -13.07 3.69 1.75
N ASP A 13 -13.99 4.29 0.98
CA ASP A 13 -15.05 3.59 0.27
C ASP A 13 -14.69 3.39 -1.21
N TYR A 14 -14.52 2.12 -1.58
CA TYR A 14 -14.25 1.66 -2.93
C TYR A 14 -15.23 0.53 -3.35
N GLU A 15 -16.36 0.43 -2.66
CA GLU A 15 -17.38 -0.60 -2.89
C GLU A 15 -18.73 -0.03 -3.29
N SER A 16 -19.08 1.15 -2.75
CA SER A 16 -20.33 1.82 -3.10
C SER A 16 -20.37 2.18 -4.59
N SER A 17 -21.57 2.05 -5.17
CA SER A 17 -21.83 2.43 -6.56
C SER A 17 -21.87 3.94 -6.77
N GLU A 18 -22.21 4.70 -5.72
CA GLU A 18 -22.19 6.15 -5.66
C GLU A 18 -21.38 6.60 -4.44
N LEU A 19 -20.60 7.67 -4.60
CA LEU A 19 -19.75 8.21 -3.54
C LEU A 19 -20.22 9.62 -3.16
N HIS A 20 -20.74 9.76 -1.94
CA HIS A 20 -21.23 11.03 -1.41
C HIS A 20 -20.11 11.74 -0.64
N LEU A 21 -19.53 12.79 -1.24
CA LEU A 21 -18.37 13.51 -0.68
C LEU A 21 -18.73 14.41 0.53
N ASP A 22 -20.00 14.61 0.81
CA ASP A 22 -20.49 15.25 2.02
C ASP A 22 -20.61 14.29 3.21
N ASP A 23 -20.54 12.97 2.98
CA ASP A 23 -20.50 11.98 4.04
C ASP A 23 -19.09 11.90 4.66
N PRO A 24 -18.89 12.27 5.93
CA PRO A 24 -17.58 12.16 6.56
C PRO A 24 -17.07 10.71 6.66
N ASN A 25 -17.94 9.70 6.52
CA ASN A 25 -17.56 8.29 6.66
C ASN A 25 -16.86 7.72 5.41
N VAL A 26 -16.88 8.39 4.26
CA VAL A 26 -16.18 7.93 3.05
C VAL A 26 -14.68 8.28 3.07
N TYR A 27 -14.23 9.01 4.08
CA TYR A 27 -12.86 9.46 4.23
C TYR A 27 -12.06 8.59 5.19
N ARG A 28 -10.78 8.41 4.86
CA ARG A 28 -9.80 7.78 5.75
C ARG A 28 -9.55 8.66 6.98
N ASP A 29 -9.34 8.02 8.13
CA ASP A 29 -8.82 8.71 9.30
C ASP A 29 -7.35 9.09 9.08
N LEU A 30 -7.12 10.35 8.69
CA LEU A 30 -5.79 10.89 8.41
C LEU A 30 -4.94 11.10 9.69
N SER A 31 -5.52 11.00 10.88
CA SER A 31 -4.75 11.03 12.13
C SER A 31 -3.98 9.74 12.39
N LYS A 32 -4.28 8.67 11.64
CA LYS A 32 -3.70 7.33 11.80
C LYS A 32 -2.87 6.92 10.59
N PRO A 33 -1.78 6.15 10.78
CA PRO A 33 -1.07 5.50 9.67
C PRO A 33 -1.93 4.39 9.04
N MET A 34 -1.56 3.92 7.85
CA MET A 34 -2.28 2.83 7.16
C MET A 34 -2.44 1.59 8.05
N GLY A 35 -1.36 1.17 8.73
CA GLY A 35 -1.36 0.03 9.65
C GLY A 35 -2.44 0.07 10.75
N ALA A 36 -2.93 1.26 11.10
CA ALA A 36 -3.84 1.49 12.21
C ALA A 36 -5.27 1.90 11.78
N GLN A 37 -5.63 1.76 10.51
CA GLN A 37 -6.99 2.07 10.04
C GLN A 37 -8.03 1.08 10.60
N SER A 38 -7.66 -0.19 10.75
CA SER A 38 -8.46 -1.21 11.44
C SER A 38 -8.03 -1.34 12.92
N PRO A 39 -8.95 -1.23 13.89
CA PRO A 39 -8.62 -1.41 15.32
C PRO A 39 -8.02 -2.78 15.65
N ALA A 40 -8.49 -3.83 14.99
CA ALA A 40 -7.97 -5.19 15.18
C ALA A 40 -6.49 -5.25 14.74
N ARG A 41 -6.20 -4.75 13.52
CA ARG A 41 -4.83 -4.75 13.00
C ARG A 41 -3.90 -3.84 13.78
N ALA A 42 -4.40 -2.69 14.25
CA ALA A 42 -3.63 -1.81 15.13
C ALA A 42 -3.19 -2.53 16.41
N SER A 43 -4.10 -3.31 17.00
CA SER A 43 -3.83 -4.11 18.20
C SER A 43 -2.79 -5.20 17.94
N ASP A 44 -2.86 -5.87 16.78
CA ASP A 44 -1.87 -6.87 16.39
C ASP A 44 -0.46 -6.28 16.20
N PHE A 45 -0.35 -5.10 15.57
CA PHE A 45 0.93 -4.40 15.44
C PHE A 45 1.47 -3.93 16.78
N GLN A 46 0.61 -3.45 17.67
CA GLN A 46 0.99 -3.06 19.02
C GLN A 46 1.50 -4.26 19.82
N LEU A 47 0.78 -5.39 19.79
CA LEU A 47 1.18 -6.62 20.46
C LEU A 47 2.54 -7.12 19.95
N ARG A 48 2.76 -7.08 18.63
CA ARG A 48 4.05 -7.45 18.03
C ARG A 48 5.18 -6.55 18.53
N TYR A 49 4.95 -5.24 18.60
CA TYR A 49 5.93 -4.28 19.12
C TYR A 49 6.26 -4.55 20.59
N GLU A 50 5.23 -4.77 21.41
CA GLU A 50 5.37 -5.01 22.85
C GLU A 50 6.10 -6.32 23.15
N THR A 51 5.76 -7.40 22.43
CA THR A 51 6.32 -8.74 22.59
C THR A 51 7.63 -8.97 21.85
N TRP A 52 8.11 -8.00 21.04
CA TRP A 52 9.38 -8.12 20.33
C TRP A 52 10.55 -8.24 21.32
N ILE A 53 11.21 -9.39 21.29
CA ILE A 53 12.46 -9.66 22.00
C ILE A 53 13.58 -9.67 20.95
N PRO A 54 14.47 -8.67 20.91
CA PRO A 54 15.62 -8.69 20.03
C PRO A 54 16.46 -9.94 20.31
N ARG A 55 16.97 -10.60 19.27
CA ARG A 55 17.98 -11.64 19.49
C ARG A 55 19.24 -11.00 20.08
N GLU A 56 19.92 -11.74 20.95
CA GLU A 56 21.17 -11.28 21.56
C GLU A 56 22.15 -10.84 20.46
N ASN A 57 22.67 -9.61 20.59
CA ASN A 57 23.62 -8.96 19.67
C ASN A 57 23.07 -8.44 18.32
N GLU A 58 21.77 -8.50 18.03
CA GLU A 58 21.23 -7.96 16.75
C GLU A 58 21.04 -6.42 16.77
N GLY A 59 20.91 -5.79 17.93
CA GLY A 59 20.82 -4.31 18.04
C GLY A 59 19.61 -3.67 17.33
N VAL A 60 18.67 -4.46 16.80
CA VAL A 60 17.51 -3.98 16.04
C VAL A 60 16.47 -3.39 17.01
N PRO A 61 16.10 -2.10 16.87
CA PRO A 61 15.03 -1.49 17.66
C PRO A 61 13.68 -2.16 17.42
N LYS A 62 12.75 -2.02 18.36
CA LYS A 62 11.36 -2.45 18.18
C LYS A 62 10.68 -1.67 17.05
N TRP A 63 9.78 -2.32 16.33
CA TRP A 63 9.07 -1.73 15.17
C TRP A 63 7.64 -2.26 15.08
N HIS A 64 6.75 -1.44 14.52
CA HIS A 64 5.37 -1.84 14.23
C HIS A 64 5.30 -2.50 12.85
N TYR A 65 5.92 -1.87 11.84
CA TYR A 65 5.84 -2.30 10.45
C TYR A 65 7.20 -2.81 9.96
N GLY A 66 7.21 -4.02 9.40
CA GLY A 66 8.39 -4.58 8.74
C GLY A 66 8.50 -4.17 7.28
N SER A 67 7.49 -3.46 6.78
CA SER A 67 7.40 -2.89 5.46
C SER A 67 7.32 -1.37 5.55
N HIS A 68 7.68 -0.70 4.46
CA HIS A 68 7.60 0.75 4.36
C HIS A 68 6.39 1.14 3.51
N TYR A 69 5.79 2.29 3.82
CA TYR A 69 4.61 2.79 3.09
C TYR A 69 4.94 3.26 1.66
N SER A 70 6.21 3.47 1.35
CA SER A 70 6.73 3.85 0.03
C SER A 70 7.98 3.05 -0.28
N SER A 71 8.06 2.50 -1.48
CA SER A 71 9.23 1.78 -1.99
C SER A 71 9.22 1.78 -3.51
N ALA A 72 10.38 1.48 -4.12
CA ALA A 72 10.44 1.31 -5.57
C ALA A 72 9.46 0.21 -6.06
N GLY A 73 9.28 -0.85 -5.27
CA GLY A 73 8.31 -1.91 -5.55
C GLY A 73 6.88 -1.39 -5.59
N ILE A 74 6.49 -0.53 -4.65
CA ILE A 74 5.15 0.07 -4.59
C ILE A 74 4.90 0.99 -5.80
N VAL A 75 5.89 1.81 -6.18
CA VAL A 75 5.75 2.70 -7.35
C VAL A 75 5.60 1.90 -8.63
N LEU A 76 6.44 0.88 -8.82
CA LEU A 76 6.37 0.00 -9.99
C LEU A 76 5.10 -0.85 -10.01
N TYR A 77 4.60 -1.25 -8.83
CA TYR A 77 3.31 -1.93 -8.68
C TYR A 77 2.18 -1.06 -9.23
N TYR A 78 2.08 0.20 -8.82
CA TYR A 78 1.02 1.09 -9.32
C TYR A 78 1.20 1.42 -10.81
N LEU A 79 2.41 1.78 -11.23
CA LEU A 79 2.68 2.27 -12.59
C LEU A 79 2.96 1.15 -13.61
N ILE A 80 2.59 -0.10 -13.31
CA ILE A 80 2.87 -1.27 -14.15
C ILE A 80 2.35 -1.16 -15.59
N ARG A 81 1.40 -0.24 -15.86
CA ARG A 81 0.82 0.02 -17.19
C ARG A 81 1.45 1.21 -17.91
N GLN A 82 2.48 1.84 -17.34
CA GLN A 82 3.11 3.04 -17.89
C GLN A 82 4.56 2.76 -18.25
N GLU A 83 4.97 3.09 -19.47
CA GLU A 83 6.40 3.08 -19.79
C GLU A 83 7.09 4.35 -19.25
N PRO A 84 8.34 4.26 -18.77
CA PRO A 84 9.24 3.08 -18.76
C PRO A 84 9.07 2.16 -17.53
N PHE A 85 8.04 2.35 -16.70
CA PHE A 85 7.86 1.62 -15.45
C PHE A 85 7.53 0.14 -15.67
N THR A 86 6.83 -0.20 -16.74
CA THR A 86 6.61 -1.59 -17.15
C THR A 86 7.93 -2.33 -17.35
N GLN A 87 8.85 -1.78 -18.17
CA GLN A 87 10.16 -2.40 -18.36
C GLN A 87 10.95 -2.49 -17.06
N ASN A 88 10.90 -1.45 -16.22
CA ASN A 88 11.59 -1.46 -14.93
C ASN A 88 11.03 -2.54 -13.98
N PHE A 89 9.72 -2.75 -13.95
CA PHE A 89 9.07 -3.82 -13.18
C PHE A 89 9.56 -5.20 -13.63
N LEU A 90 9.53 -5.46 -14.94
CA LEU A 90 9.98 -6.72 -15.52
C LEU A 90 11.46 -6.98 -15.21
N ASN A 91 12.33 -6.02 -15.53
CA ASN A 91 13.78 -6.22 -15.48
C ASN A 91 14.33 -6.28 -14.06
N HIS A 92 13.77 -5.51 -13.13
CA HIS A 92 14.34 -5.35 -11.79
C HIS A 92 13.61 -6.12 -10.69
N LEU A 93 12.33 -6.46 -10.87
CA LEU A 93 11.55 -7.13 -9.83
C LEU A 93 11.13 -8.55 -10.20
N GLN A 94 11.02 -8.88 -11.49
CA GLN A 94 10.43 -10.15 -11.93
C GLN A 94 11.27 -10.90 -12.98
N SER A 95 12.58 -10.66 -13.01
CA SER A 95 13.54 -11.39 -13.85
C SER A 95 13.14 -11.50 -15.33
N GLY A 96 12.51 -10.45 -15.88
CA GLY A 96 12.13 -10.32 -17.28
C GLY A 96 10.77 -10.89 -17.66
N ARG A 97 9.93 -11.32 -16.70
CA ARG A 97 8.55 -11.81 -16.97
C ARG A 97 7.55 -11.14 -16.03
N PHE A 98 6.28 -11.14 -16.38
CA PHE A 98 5.25 -10.69 -15.44
C PHE A 98 5.07 -11.72 -14.32
N ASP A 99 4.73 -11.22 -13.14
CA ASP A 99 4.33 -12.06 -12.01
C ASP A 99 2.96 -12.72 -12.27
N VAL A 100 2.52 -13.60 -11.37
CA VAL A 100 1.14 -14.09 -11.36
C VAL A 100 0.17 -12.91 -11.19
N ALA A 101 -0.96 -12.95 -11.90
CA ALA A 101 -1.89 -11.82 -12.01
C ALA A 101 -2.33 -11.26 -10.65
N ASP A 102 -2.56 -12.13 -9.66
CA ASP A 102 -3.02 -11.77 -8.31
C ASP A 102 -2.00 -10.94 -7.51
N ARG A 103 -0.71 -10.92 -7.93
CA ARG A 103 0.33 -10.09 -7.30
C ARG A 103 0.54 -8.75 -8.00
N LEU A 104 -0.13 -8.52 -9.12
CA LEU A 104 -0.05 -7.27 -9.87
C LEU A 104 -1.11 -6.28 -9.41
N PHE A 105 -0.94 -5.01 -9.73
CA PHE A 105 -1.95 -4.01 -9.44
C PHE A 105 -3.13 -4.13 -10.41
N HIS A 106 -4.26 -4.66 -9.93
CA HIS A 106 -5.46 -4.84 -10.77
C HIS A 106 -6.73 -4.18 -10.21
N SER A 107 -6.78 -3.84 -8.93
CA SER A 107 -7.99 -3.30 -8.29
C SER A 107 -7.63 -2.30 -7.20
N ILE A 108 -8.17 -1.08 -7.27
CA ILE A 108 -7.99 -0.04 -6.23
C ILE A 108 -8.65 -0.50 -4.92
N LYS A 109 -9.83 -1.12 -4.99
CA LYS A 109 -10.56 -1.65 -3.83
C LYS A 109 -9.73 -2.69 -3.07
N GLU A 110 -9.23 -3.70 -3.78
CA GLU A 110 -8.46 -4.78 -3.15
C GLU A 110 -7.15 -4.26 -2.60
N THR A 111 -6.54 -3.32 -3.31
CA THR A 111 -5.37 -2.61 -2.87
C THR A 111 -5.62 -1.88 -1.55
N TRP A 112 -6.69 -1.09 -1.47
CA TRP A 112 -7.11 -0.42 -0.24
C TRP A 112 -7.35 -1.43 0.88
N MET A 113 -8.09 -2.50 0.62
CA MET A 113 -8.40 -3.54 1.62
C MET A 113 -7.13 -4.19 2.19
N SER A 114 -6.16 -4.52 1.34
CA SER A 114 -4.87 -5.05 1.75
C SER A 114 -4.10 -4.03 2.60
N SER A 115 -3.99 -2.79 2.11
CA SER A 115 -3.18 -1.76 2.76
C SER A 115 -3.81 -1.20 4.03
N SER A 116 -5.14 -1.22 4.19
CA SER A 116 -5.90 -0.70 5.34
C SER A 116 -6.17 -1.75 6.44
N GLY A 117 -5.97 -3.03 6.14
CA GLY A 117 -6.11 -4.11 7.12
C GLY A 117 -7.48 -4.73 7.17
N ALA A 118 -8.24 -4.60 6.08
CA ALA A 118 -9.45 -5.39 5.87
C ALA A 118 -9.12 -6.84 5.47
N THR A 119 -7.89 -7.11 5.01
CA THR A 119 -7.38 -8.47 4.81
C THR A 119 -6.47 -8.89 5.97
N LEU A 120 -6.16 -10.18 6.06
CA LEU A 120 -5.20 -10.74 7.02
C LEU A 120 -3.73 -10.39 6.70
N ASN A 121 -3.48 -9.54 5.70
CA ASN A 121 -2.14 -9.17 5.29
C ASN A 121 -1.52 -8.16 6.28
N MET A 122 -0.53 -8.63 7.04
CA MET A 122 0.22 -7.84 8.02
C MET A 122 1.45 -7.14 7.43
N SER A 123 1.80 -7.40 6.17
CA SER A 123 2.98 -6.81 5.53
C SER A 123 2.64 -5.63 4.62
N ASP A 124 1.37 -5.35 4.36
CA ASP A 124 0.97 -4.24 3.49
C ASP A 124 0.42 -3.04 4.27
N VAL A 125 1.16 -1.93 4.22
CA VAL A 125 0.84 -0.63 4.82
C VAL A 125 1.12 0.51 3.84
N LYS A 126 1.09 0.22 2.54
CA LYS A 126 1.50 1.17 1.51
C LYS A 126 0.54 2.34 1.34
N GLU A 127 1.11 3.52 1.18
CA GLU A 127 0.41 4.76 0.84
C GLU A 127 0.28 4.89 -0.69
N LEU A 128 -0.32 6.00 -1.14
CA LEU A 128 -0.49 6.31 -2.56
C LEU A 128 0.72 7.07 -3.14
N ILE A 129 0.74 7.11 -4.46
CA ILE A 129 1.62 7.98 -5.26
C ILE A 129 0.80 9.15 -5.82
N PRO A 130 1.43 10.29 -6.18
CA PRO A 130 0.75 11.46 -6.73
C PRO A 130 -0.16 11.17 -7.94
N GLU A 131 0.19 10.20 -8.77
CA GLU A 131 -0.50 9.86 -10.02
C GLU A 131 -1.96 9.47 -9.83
N PHE A 132 -2.33 8.97 -8.64
CA PHE A 132 -3.74 8.73 -8.27
C PHE A 132 -4.61 9.99 -8.33
N TYR A 133 -4.01 11.17 -8.29
CA TYR A 133 -4.71 12.46 -8.21
C TYR A 133 -4.70 13.26 -9.52
N TYR A 134 -3.90 12.87 -10.52
CA TYR A 134 -3.80 13.65 -11.76
C TYR A 134 -3.57 12.85 -13.05
N LEU A 135 -3.19 11.57 -12.99
CA LEU A 135 -2.80 10.80 -14.18
C LEU A 135 -3.68 9.56 -14.32
N PRO A 136 -4.89 9.63 -14.90
CA PRO A 136 -5.76 8.46 -15.04
C PRO A 136 -5.17 7.34 -15.93
N GLU A 137 -4.18 7.65 -16.78
CA GLU A 137 -3.57 6.72 -17.73
C GLU A 137 -2.96 5.49 -17.09
N PHE A 138 -2.44 5.57 -15.86
CA PHE A 138 -1.85 4.40 -15.18
C PHE A 138 -2.85 3.29 -14.85
N LEU A 139 -4.16 3.58 -14.91
CA LEU A 139 -5.23 2.60 -14.75
C LEU A 139 -5.67 1.97 -16.08
N MET A 140 -5.22 2.51 -17.21
CA MET A 140 -5.60 2.02 -18.54
C MET A 140 -4.53 1.09 -19.10
N ASN A 141 -4.94 -0.08 -19.59
CA ASN A 141 -4.09 -1.00 -20.33
C ASN A 141 -4.23 -0.71 -21.84
N LYS A 142 -3.33 0.12 -22.39
CA LYS A 142 -3.35 0.53 -23.80
C LYS A 142 -2.45 -0.35 -24.65
#